data_AF-A0A9J6GWT6-F1
#
_entry.id   AF-A0A9J6GWT6-F1
#
_cell.length_a   1.000
_cell.length_b   1.000
_cell.length_c   1.000
_cell.angle_alpha   90.00
_cell.angle_beta   90.00
_cell.angle_gamma   90.00
#
_symmetry.space_group_name_H-M   'P 1'
#
loop_
_entity.id
_entity.type
_entity.pdbx_description
1 polymer ?
#
loop_
_entity_poly.entity_id
_entity_poly.type
_entity_poly.pdbx_seq_one_letter_code
_entity_poly.pdbx_strand_id
1 'polypeptide(L)'
;MHCPGLRSLSLNNCLMLADGPVMPENAFEFLESADVETSDVKMTWKTTQFADLIASTSKKLRRLRVGNDGACSRFLKICCKNRFKISFPFLEDLALGTKVSLKVLGLLPDNLLKVSKIIPALRRIETDSYDPRLFFFLKVLMIE
;
A
#
# COMPACT_ATOMS: atom_id res chain seq x y z
N MET A 1 9.37 14.56 -18.99
CA MET A 1 8.15 13.88 -18.51
C MET A 1 8.17 12.46 -19.03
N HIS A 2 8.31 11.47 -18.16
CA HIS A 2 8.35 10.08 -18.58
C HIS A 2 6.98 9.46 -18.34
N CYS A 3 6.32 9.04 -19.42
CA CYS A 3 5.07 8.27 -19.45
C CYS A 3 3.78 9.00 -18.98
N PRO A 4 3.36 10.11 -19.63
CA PRO A 4 2.14 10.85 -19.25
C PRO A 4 0.83 10.04 -19.39
N GLY A 5 0.85 8.93 -20.12
CA GLY A 5 -0.31 8.05 -20.28
C GLY A 5 -0.32 6.83 -19.37
N LEU A 6 0.66 6.67 -18.46
CA LEU A 6 0.73 5.49 -17.61
C LEU A 6 -0.38 5.50 -16.56
N ARG A 7 -1.35 4.59 -16.73
CA ARG A 7 -2.49 4.42 -15.80
C ARG A 7 -2.36 3.19 -14.91
N SER A 8 -1.56 2.22 -15.33
CA SER A 8 -1.33 0.98 -14.58
C SER A 8 0.16 0.66 -14.53
N LEU A 9 0.64 0.32 -13.35
CA LEU A 9 2.03 -0.03 -13.09
C LEU A 9 2.05 -1.28 -12.21
N SER A 10 2.77 -2.31 -12.66
CA SER A 10 3.04 -3.50 -11.86
C SER A 10 4.54 -3.64 -11.69
N LEU A 11 5.00 -3.67 -10.45
CA LEU A 11 6.38 -3.82 -10.03
C LEU A 11 6.49 -5.10 -9.19
N ASN A 12 6.17 -6.22 -9.81
CA ASN A 12 6.16 -7.51 -9.14
C ASN A 12 7.53 -8.17 -9.22
N ASN A 13 8.04 -8.61 -8.07
CA ASN A 13 9.37 -9.18 -7.90
C ASN A 13 10.51 -8.28 -8.39
N CYS A 14 10.29 -6.97 -8.42
CA CYS A 14 11.34 -6.01 -8.72
C CYS A 14 12.24 -5.80 -7.51
N LEU A 15 13.55 -5.89 -7.73
CA LEU A 15 14.56 -5.50 -6.74
C LEU A 15 14.71 -3.97 -6.76
N MET A 16 14.14 -3.30 -5.76
CA MET A 16 14.39 -1.88 -5.52
C MET A 16 15.71 -1.73 -4.77
N LEU A 17 16.78 -1.39 -5.49
CA LEU A 17 18.10 -1.20 -4.91
C LEU A 17 18.11 -0.01 -3.95
N ALA A 18 18.79 -0.16 -2.81
CA ALA A 18 18.86 0.84 -1.75
C ALA A 18 19.51 2.18 -2.16
N ASP A 19 20.17 2.19 -3.32
CA ASP A 19 20.84 3.34 -3.95
C ASP A 19 20.17 3.76 -5.27
N GLY A 20 18.95 3.27 -5.51
CA GLY A 20 18.14 3.68 -6.65
C GLY A 20 17.82 5.18 -6.64
N PRO A 21 17.59 5.78 -7.83
CA PRO A 21 17.29 7.20 -7.95
C PRO A 21 16.03 7.58 -7.17
N VAL A 22 16.05 8.77 -6.55
CA VAL A 22 14.86 9.33 -5.88
C VAL A 22 13.77 9.54 -6.92
N MET A 23 12.59 8.97 -6.67
CA MET A 23 11.46 9.16 -7.57
C MET A 23 10.93 10.59 -7.48
N PRO A 24 10.73 11.28 -8.61
CA PRO A 24 10.05 12.57 -8.62
C PRO A 24 8.63 12.45 -8.04
N GLU A 25 8.19 13.48 -7.32
CA GLU A 25 6.87 13.54 -6.66
C GLU A 25 5.69 13.39 -7.63
N ASN A 26 5.91 13.57 -8.94
CA ASN A 26 4.89 13.44 -9.99
C ASN A 26 5.31 12.44 -11.09
N ALA A 27 6.15 11.46 -10.77
CA ALA A 27 6.56 10.45 -11.75
C ALA A 27 5.37 9.67 -12.34
N PHE A 28 4.29 9.52 -11.57
CA PHE A 28 3.12 8.70 -11.91
C PHE A 28 1.80 9.43 -11.62
N GLU A 29 1.71 10.71 -12.03
CA GLU A 29 0.57 11.59 -11.71
C GLU A 29 -0.81 11.05 -12.15
N PHE A 30 -0.86 10.30 -13.25
CA PHE A 30 -2.10 9.73 -13.81
C PHE A 30 -2.31 8.25 -13.49
N LEU A 31 -1.55 7.70 -12.56
CA LEU A 31 -1.64 6.28 -12.23
C LEU A 31 -2.92 5.99 -11.46
N GLU A 32 -3.74 5.09 -11.99
CA GLU A 32 -5.01 4.66 -11.41
C GLU A 32 -4.89 3.30 -10.72
N SER A 33 -3.92 2.48 -11.13
CA SER A 33 -3.69 1.15 -10.59
C SER A 33 -2.20 0.88 -10.38
N ALA A 34 -1.83 0.47 -9.17
CA ALA A 34 -0.48 0.06 -8.83
C ALA A 34 -0.50 -1.33 -8.20
N ASP A 35 0.38 -2.20 -8.66
CA ASP A 35 0.70 -3.47 -8.02
C ASP A 35 2.18 -3.47 -7.67
N VAL A 36 2.48 -3.61 -6.39
CA VAL A 36 3.84 -3.54 -5.85
C VAL A 36 4.04 -4.76 -4.97
N GLU A 37 4.51 -5.84 -5.57
CA GLU A 37 4.82 -7.09 -4.88
C GLU A 37 6.33 -7.35 -4.92
N THR A 38 6.92 -7.74 -3.79
CA THR A 38 8.34 -8.14 -3.77
C THR A 38 8.52 -9.54 -3.18
N SER A 39 9.25 -10.39 -3.89
CA SER A 39 9.58 -11.75 -3.46
C SER A 39 10.61 -11.81 -2.34
N ASP A 40 11.33 -10.72 -2.08
CA ASP A 40 12.45 -10.75 -1.14
C ASP A 40 11.95 -10.51 0.30
N VAL A 41 11.98 -11.60 1.07
CA VAL A 41 11.59 -11.67 2.50
C VAL A 41 12.56 -10.85 3.38
N LYS A 42 13.77 -10.59 2.91
CA LYS A 42 14.83 -9.86 3.63
C LYS A 42 15.02 -8.43 3.16
N MET A 43 14.34 -8.01 2.08
CA MET A 43 14.58 -6.70 1.50
C MET A 43 14.13 -5.57 2.44
N THR A 44 15.11 -4.86 2.95
CA THR A 44 14.94 -3.57 3.60
C THR A 44 14.74 -2.51 2.52
N TRP A 45 13.51 -2.35 2.01
CA TRP A 45 13.16 -1.08 1.38
C TRP A 45 13.50 0.01 2.39
N LYS A 46 14.36 0.96 2.01
CA LYS A 46 14.50 2.18 2.81
C LYS A 46 13.12 2.80 2.86
N THR A 47 12.64 3.11 4.07
CA THR A 47 11.28 3.63 4.29
C THR A 47 10.98 4.83 3.40
N THR A 48 12.01 5.61 3.05
CA THR A 48 11.94 6.75 2.14
C THR A 48 11.59 6.35 0.72
N GLN A 49 12.27 5.39 0.08
CA GLN A 49 11.98 4.99 -1.30
C GLN A 49 10.57 4.39 -1.47
N PHE A 50 10.11 3.56 -0.52
CA PHE A 50 8.72 3.07 -0.53
C PHE A 50 7.75 4.26 -0.40
N ALA A 51 8.03 5.21 0.50
CA ALA A 51 7.21 6.40 0.65
C ALA A 51 7.22 7.28 -0.60
N ASP A 52 8.35 7.42 -1.29
CA ASP A 52 8.48 8.22 -2.51
C ASP A 52 7.67 7.61 -3.66
N LEU A 53 7.76 6.29 -3.86
CA LEU A 53 6.94 5.56 -4.85
C LEU A 53 5.45 5.75 -4.54
N ILE A 54 5.06 5.54 -3.29
CA ILE A 54 3.68 5.65 -2.85
C ILE A 54 3.17 7.10 -2.94
N ALA A 55 4.00 8.10 -2.62
CA ALA A 55 3.67 9.51 -2.77
C ALA A 55 3.45 9.87 -4.24
N SER A 56 4.34 9.39 -5.13
CA SER A 56 4.30 9.69 -6.57
C SER A 56 3.07 9.13 -7.28
N THR A 57 2.41 8.14 -6.69
CA THR A 57 1.21 7.48 -7.24
C THR A 57 -0.09 7.95 -6.58
N SER A 58 -0.03 8.53 -5.38
CA SER A 58 -1.17 8.77 -4.49
C SER A 58 -2.31 9.65 -5.04
N LYS A 59 -2.05 10.55 -6.00
CA LYS A 59 -2.99 11.62 -6.42
C LYS A 59 -4.20 11.14 -7.22
N LYS A 60 -4.07 10.03 -7.98
CA LYS A 60 -5.13 9.49 -8.85
C LYS A 60 -5.35 7.99 -8.67
N LEU A 61 -4.59 7.39 -7.74
CA LEU A 61 -4.63 5.96 -7.50
C LEU A 61 -6.00 5.53 -6.99
N ARG A 62 -6.63 4.60 -7.71
CA ARG A 62 -7.91 3.99 -7.35
C ARG A 62 -7.73 2.58 -6.80
N ARG A 63 -6.71 1.87 -7.28
CA ARG A 63 -6.42 0.49 -6.88
C ARG A 63 -4.95 0.32 -6.52
N LEU A 64 -4.69 -0.21 -5.33
CA LEU A 64 -3.33 -0.48 -4.85
C LEU A 64 -3.25 -1.90 -4.31
N ARG A 65 -2.33 -2.69 -4.85
CA ARG A 65 -1.89 -3.95 -4.26
C ARG A 65 -0.48 -3.77 -3.73
N VAL A 66 -0.29 -4.10 -2.46
CA VAL A 66 1.01 -4.14 -1.80
C VAL A 66 1.26 -5.57 -1.36
N GLY A 67 2.18 -6.26 -2.01
CA GLY A 67 2.61 -7.61 -1.68
C GLY A 67 3.96 -7.60 -0.96
N ASN A 68 4.15 -8.54 -0.03
CA ASN A 68 5.25 -8.70 0.93
C ASN A 68 4.96 -8.12 2.32
N ASP A 69 5.24 -8.91 3.35
CA ASP A 69 4.99 -8.57 4.76
C ASP A 69 5.66 -7.25 5.17
N GLY A 70 6.90 -7.03 4.74
CA GLY A 70 7.65 -5.81 5.02
C GLY A 70 7.11 -4.58 4.29
N ALA A 71 6.56 -4.74 3.09
CA ALA A 71 5.92 -3.67 2.33
C ALA A 71 4.55 -3.32 2.92
N CYS A 72 3.73 -4.32 3.25
CA CYS A 72 2.44 -4.13 3.92
C CYS A 72 2.62 -3.38 5.26
N SER A 73 3.55 -3.82 6.12
CA SER A 73 3.81 -3.16 7.41
C SER A 73 4.25 -1.69 7.22
N ARG A 74 5.05 -1.39 6.19
CA ARG A 74 5.50 -0.02 5.89
C ARG A 74 4.36 0.85 5.37
N PHE A 75 3.58 0.37 4.40
CA PHE A 75 2.41 1.06 3.88
C PHE A 75 1.45 1.44 5.01
N LEU A 76 1.14 0.49 5.89
CA LEU A 76 0.22 0.71 7.00
C LEU A 76 0.78 1.70 8.03
N LYS A 77 2.10 1.71 8.24
CA LYS A 77 2.77 2.76 9.03
C LYS A 77 2.68 4.14 8.37
N ILE A 78 2.79 4.22 7.04
CA ILE A 78 2.63 5.48 6.30
C ILE A 78 1.22 6.03 6.51
N CYS A 79 0.20 5.19 6.31
CA CYS A 79 -1.19 5.58 6.51
C CYS A 79 -1.46 5.98 7.96
N CYS A 80 -1.12 5.13 8.94
CA CYS A 80 -1.53 5.34 10.34
C CYS A 80 -0.68 6.39 11.10
N LYS A 81 0.59 6.58 10.76
CA LYS A 81 1.48 7.50 11.50
C LYS A 81 1.54 8.90 10.89
N ASN A 82 0.93 9.12 9.72
CA ASN A 82 0.87 10.38 8.98
C ASN A 82 2.21 11.14 8.84
N ARG A 83 3.34 10.44 8.98
CA ARG A 83 4.69 11.04 9.00
C ARG A 83 5.06 11.66 7.66
N PHE A 84 4.50 11.12 6.59
CA PHE A 84 4.85 11.47 5.21
C PHE A 84 3.83 12.40 4.56
N LYS A 85 2.73 12.78 5.26
CA LYS A 85 1.63 13.59 4.72
C LYS A 85 1.09 13.08 3.38
N ILE A 86 1.17 11.77 3.14
CA ILE A 86 0.65 11.15 1.92
C ILE A 86 -0.84 10.90 2.12
N SER A 87 -1.64 11.35 1.16
CA SER A 87 -3.09 11.18 1.14
C SER A 87 -3.51 10.40 -0.09
N PHE A 88 -4.50 9.52 0.05
CA PHE A 88 -5.06 8.72 -1.04
C PHE A 88 -6.52 9.11 -1.27
N PRO A 89 -6.80 10.27 -1.86
CA PRO A 89 -8.15 10.81 -1.95
C PRO A 89 -9.11 9.97 -2.82
N PHE A 90 -8.58 9.16 -3.74
CA PHE A 90 -9.37 8.37 -4.70
C PHE A 90 -9.16 6.86 -4.57
N LEU A 91 -8.41 6.39 -3.57
CA LEU A 91 -8.12 4.96 -3.44
C LEU A 91 -9.38 4.24 -2.96
N GLU A 92 -9.91 3.37 -3.82
CA GLU A 92 -11.15 2.63 -3.62
C GLU A 92 -10.87 1.18 -3.21
N ASP A 93 -9.85 0.55 -3.80
CA ASP A 93 -9.45 -0.83 -3.53
C ASP A 93 -8.01 -0.92 -3.02
N LEU A 94 -7.83 -1.53 -1.85
CA LEU A 94 -6.53 -1.84 -1.26
C LEU A 94 -6.39 -3.34 -1.05
N ALA A 95 -5.37 -3.96 -1.62
CA ALA A 95 -5.01 -5.36 -1.38
C ALA A 95 -3.66 -5.48 -0.66
N LEU A 96 -3.63 -6.22 0.44
CA LEU A 96 -2.45 -6.50 1.26
C LEU A 96 -2.05 -7.97 1.11
N GLY A 97 -1.12 -8.24 0.21
CA GLY A 97 -0.57 -9.57 -0.04
C GLY A 97 0.49 -9.95 0.99
N THR A 98 0.05 -10.49 2.13
CA THR A 98 0.93 -10.89 3.25
C THR A 98 0.70 -12.36 3.60
N LYS A 99 1.77 -13.08 3.95
CA LYS A 99 1.69 -14.49 4.37
C LYS A 99 1.66 -14.66 5.89
N VAL A 100 1.76 -13.58 6.64
CA VAL A 100 1.78 -13.59 8.11
C VAL A 100 0.52 -12.96 8.68
N SER A 101 0.26 -13.21 9.96
CA SER A 101 -0.85 -12.56 10.67
C SER A 101 -0.63 -11.06 10.82
N LEU A 102 -1.70 -10.28 10.93
CA LEU A 102 -1.62 -8.83 11.19
C LEU A 102 -0.78 -8.52 12.44
N LYS A 103 -0.85 -9.38 13.47
CA LYS A 103 -0.03 -9.25 14.68
C LYS A 103 1.47 -9.24 14.35
N VAL A 104 1.92 -10.11 13.44
CA VAL A 104 3.32 -10.20 13.00
C VAL A 104 3.73 -8.96 12.19
N LEU A 105 2.79 -8.35 11.45
CA LEU A 105 3.01 -7.06 10.80
C LEU A 105 3.12 -5.87 11.78
N GLY A 106 2.92 -6.12 13.08
CA GLY A 106 2.88 -5.12 14.14
C GLY A 106 1.56 -4.37 14.20
N LEU A 107 0.47 -5.02 13.78
CA LEU A 107 -0.85 -4.41 13.65
C LEU A 107 -1.90 -5.16 14.47
N LEU A 108 -2.85 -4.38 14.97
CA LEU A 108 -4.11 -4.85 15.51
C LEU A 108 -5.19 -4.75 14.41
N PRO A 109 -6.25 -5.56 14.45
CA PRO A 109 -7.38 -5.43 13.53
C PRO A 109 -7.94 -4.00 13.43
N ASP A 110 -7.98 -3.27 14.56
CA ASP A 110 -8.39 -1.85 14.61
C ASP A 110 -7.54 -0.92 13.73
N ASN A 111 -6.30 -1.30 13.41
CA ASN A 111 -5.48 -0.52 12.48
C ASN A 111 -6.07 -0.52 11.06
N LEU A 112 -6.75 -1.59 10.64
CA LEU A 112 -7.43 -1.62 9.34
C LEU A 112 -8.64 -0.68 9.32
N LEU A 113 -9.40 -0.61 10.42
CA LEU A 113 -10.47 0.40 10.58
C LEU A 113 -9.93 1.84 10.59
N LYS A 114 -8.72 2.04 11.13
CA LYS A 114 -8.06 3.36 11.05
C LYS A 114 -7.68 3.69 9.60
N VAL A 115 -7.24 2.72 8.81
CA VAL A 115 -6.92 2.94 7.40
C VAL A 115 -8.17 3.36 6.62
N SER A 116 -9.32 2.71 6.82
CA SER A 116 -10.57 3.14 6.16
C SER A 116 -11.04 4.52 6.57
N LYS A 117 -10.75 4.97 7.81
CA LYS A 117 -11.01 6.35 8.24
C LYS A 117 -10.05 7.38 7.65
N ILE A 118 -8.82 6.97 7.32
CA ILE A 118 -7.77 7.85 6.79
C ILE A 118 -7.88 7.97 5.26
N ILE A 119 -8.35 6.92 4.58
CA ILE A 119 -8.53 6.86 3.14
C ILE A 119 -10.03 6.97 2.85
N PRO A 120 -10.55 8.18 2.57
CA PRO A 120 -12.00 8.44 2.58
C PRO A 120 -12.76 7.74 1.45
N ALA A 121 -12.11 7.47 0.33
CA ALA A 121 -12.70 6.79 -0.82
C ALA A 121 -12.63 5.26 -0.72
N LEU A 122 -12.03 4.71 0.34
CA LEU A 122 -11.75 3.28 0.44
C LEU A 122 -13.04 2.48 0.65
N ARG A 123 -13.34 1.61 -0.30
CA ARG A 123 -14.54 0.75 -0.29
C ARG A 123 -14.18 -0.70 0.01
N ARG A 124 -12.97 -1.12 -0.37
CA ARG A 124 -12.54 -2.51 -0.27
C ARG A 124 -11.14 -2.61 0.29
N ILE A 125 -11.00 -3.44 1.31
CA ILE A 125 -9.69 -3.91 1.80
C ILE A 125 -9.65 -5.43 1.68
N GLU A 126 -8.68 -5.92 0.93
CA GLU A 126 -8.37 -7.35 0.82
C GLU A 126 -7.06 -7.66 1.52
N THR A 127 -6.97 -8.86 2.08
CA THR A 127 -5.71 -9.35 2.60
C THR A 127 -5.67 -10.87 2.58
N ASP A 128 -4.51 -11.40 2.21
CA ASP A 128 -4.22 -12.84 2.25
C ASP A 128 -3.72 -13.28 3.65
N SER A 129 -3.79 -12.40 4.65
CA SER A 129 -3.32 -12.66 6.01
C SER A 129 -4.08 -13.82 6.66
N TYR A 130 -3.35 -14.79 7.20
CA TYR A 130 -3.89 -15.91 7.98
C TYR A 130 -4.33 -15.51 9.41
N ASP A 131 -4.80 -14.28 9.62
CA ASP A 131 -5.27 -13.84 10.94
C ASP A 131 -6.74 -14.23 11.15
N PRO A 132 -7.07 -15.19 12.04
CA PRO A 132 -8.44 -15.63 12.25
C PRO A 132 -9.36 -14.50 12.74
N ARG A 133 -8.81 -13.42 13.33
CA ARG A 133 -9.58 -12.27 13.79
C ARG A 133 -10.20 -11.47 12.64
N LEU A 134 -9.62 -11.58 11.43
CA LEU A 134 -10.18 -10.97 10.22
C LEU A 134 -11.56 -11.53 9.88
N PHE A 135 -11.85 -12.79 10.21
CA PHE A 135 -13.17 -13.38 9.96
C PHE A 135 -14.30 -12.60 10.66
N PHE A 136 -14.02 -12.05 11.85
CA PHE A 136 -14.97 -11.25 12.61
C PHE A 136 -14.99 -9.78 12.18
N PHE A 137 -13.91 -9.29 11.58
CA PHE A 137 -13.75 -7.90 11.13
C PHE A 137 -14.20 -7.65 9.69
N LEU A 138 -14.01 -8.61 8.78
CA LEU A 138 -14.33 -8.46 7.36
C LEU A 138 -15.84 -8.36 7.12
N LYS A 139 -16.67 -8.92 8.01
CA LYS A 139 -18.12 -8.67 8.02
C LYS A 139 -18.50 -7.21 8.26
N VAL A 140 -17.59 -6.39 8.80
CA VAL A 140 -17.81 -4.97 9.12
C VAL A 140 -17.21 -4.04 8.05
N LEU A 141 -16.32 -4.54 7.19
CA LEU A 141 -15.59 -3.75 6.17
C LEU A 141 -16.14 -3.88 4.75
N MET A 142 -17.14 -4.74 4.51
CA MET A 142 -17.98 -4.64 3.31
C MET A 142 -18.92 -3.44 3.50
N ILE A 143 -18.42 -2.26 3.17
CA ILE A 143 -19.24 -1.04 3.09
C ILE A 143 -20.00 -1.15 1.78
N GLU A 144 -21.29 -1.53 1.86
CA GLU A 144 -22.23 -1.45 0.72
C GLU A 144 -22.39 -0.02 0.22
#